data_AF-A0A3E5AJG8-F1
#
_entry.id   AF-A0A3E5AJG8-F1
#
_cell.length_a   1.000
_cell.length_b   1.000
_cell.length_c   1.000
_cell.angle_alpha   90.00
_cell.angle_beta   90.00
_cell.angle_gamma   90.00
#
_symmetry.space_group_name_H-M   'P 1'
#
loop_
_entity.id
_entity.type
_entity.pdbx_description
1 polymer ?
#
loop_
_entity_poly.entity_id
_entity_poly.type
_entity_poly.pdbx_seq_one_letter_code
_entity_poly.pdbx_strand_id
1 'polypeptide(L)'
;MNKQNKKIAQEKRRIEREKAEKKAKVVNLLKFWVPVVAVVVVVIVLIWAVATSGGSSSKGTDGTEAASQTTESQASETQSSDSQTEAATLNTETDTVAENGDKVNIDYTGYMDGEKFEGGSTDGQGTDLVLGSGSYIDGFEDGVVGHKVGETFNLNLKFPDDYKTNTELAGKDVTFEVTLNGVYK
;
A
#
# COMPACT_ATOMS: atom_id res chain seq x y z
N MET A 1 31.49 -1.67 47.12
CA MET A 1 30.27 -2.03 46.35
C MET A 1 30.60 -3.04 45.27
N ASN A 2 29.84 -4.13 45.17
CA ASN A 2 30.06 -5.25 44.25
C ASN A 2 29.80 -4.85 42.77
N LYS A 3 30.59 -5.38 41.83
CA LYS A 3 30.52 -5.09 40.38
C LYS A 3 29.14 -5.38 39.78
N GLN A 4 28.38 -6.31 40.36
CA GLN A 4 27.01 -6.68 39.97
C GLN A 4 26.01 -5.52 40.17
N ASN A 5 26.12 -4.78 41.27
CA ASN A 5 25.18 -3.70 41.59
C ASN A 5 25.31 -2.51 40.62
N LYS A 6 26.50 -2.33 40.03
CA LYS A 6 26.76 -1.29 39.02
C LYS A 6 26.14 -1.66 37.65
N LYS A 7 26.18 -2.94 37.27
CA LYS A 7 25.60 -3.44 36.01
C LYS A 7 24.07 -3.34 36.01
N ILE A 8 23.43 -3.77 37.10
CA ILE A 8 21.97 -3.70 37.25
C ILE A 8 21.48 -2.24 37.16
N ALA A 9 22.22 -1.29 37.75
CA ALA A 9 21.87 0.13 37.67
C ALA A 9 22.02 0.71 36.25
N GLN A 10 23.01 0.25 35.48
CA GLN A 10 23.20 0.67 34.09
C GLN A 10 22.16 0.08 33.14
N GLU A 11 21.77 -1.17 33.37
CA GLU A 11 20.77 -1.88 32.58
C GLU A 11 19.37 -1.31 32.81
N LYS A 12 19.00 -1.03 34.07
CA LYS A 12 17.75 -0.32 34.39
C LYS A 12 17.65 1.03 33.68
N ARG A 13 18.73 1.81 33.64
CA ARG A 13 18.78 3.10 32.92
C ARG A 13 18.74 2.96 31.40
N ARG A 14 19.21 1.84 30.83
CA ARG A 14 19.06 1.56 29.40
C ARG A 14 17.61 1.23 29.07
N ILE A 15 17.00 0.32 29.83
CA ILE A 15 15.60 -0.07 29.65
C ILE A 15 14.66 1.13 29.83
N GLU A 16 14.95 1.99 30.81
CA GLU A 16 14.15 3.20 31.06
C GLU A 16 14.27 4.21 29.92
N ARG A 17 15.47 4.38 29.34
CA ARG A 17 15.67 5.21 28.15
C ARG A 17 15.01 4.63 26.91
N GLU A 18 15.11 3.33 26.67
CA GLU A 18 14.42 2.67 25.56
C GLU A 18 12.90 2.79 25.69
N LYS A 19 12.35 2.64 26.89
CA LYS A 19 10.92 2.86 27.15
C LYS A 19 10.52 4.31 26.94
N ALA A 20 11.36 5.27 27.34
CA ALA A 20 11.10 6.70 27.13
C ALA A 20 11.16 7.07 25.64
N GLU A 21 12.14 6.56 24.90
CA GLU A 21 12.27 6.77 23.45
C GLU A 21 11.11 6.14 22.67
N LYS A 22 10.71 4.91 23.01
CA LYS A 22 9.54 4.26 22.41
C LYS A 22 8.26 5.05 22.70
N LYS A 23 8.07 5.53 23.93
CA LYS A 23 6.92 6.39 24.29
C LYS A 23 6.94 7.71 23.52
N ALA A 24 8.09 8.36 23.38
CA ALA A 24 8.21 9.61 22.64
C ALA A 24 7.89 9.44 21.14
N LYS A 25 8.39 8.36 20.52
CA LYS A 25 8.08 8.03 19.12
C LYS A 25 6.59 7.76 18.92
N VAL A 26 5.96 7.01 19.82
CA VAL A 26 4.51 6.74 19.77
C VAL A 26 3.69 8.01 19.98
N VAL A 27 4.09 8.91 20.89
CA VAL A 27 3.39 10.19 21.11
C VAL A 27 3.50 11.10 19.88
N ASN A 28 4.65 11.12 19.20
CA ASN A 28 4.81 11.91 17.98
C ASN A 28 3.98 11.32 16.84
N LEU A 29 3.99 10.00 16.67
CA LEU A 29 3.18 9.30 15.67
C LEU A 29 1.68 9.53 15.90
N LEU A 30 1.20 9.37 17.13
CA LEU A 30 -0.21 9.58 17.46
C LEU A 30 -0.63 11.03 17.23
N LYS A 31 0.25 12.01 17.46
CA LYS A 31 -0.07 13.43 17.27
C LYS A 31 -0.26 13.82 15.80
N PHE A 32 0.43 13.14 14.88
CA PHE A 32 0.23 13.35 13.45
C PHE A 32 -1.01 12.62 12.90
N TRP A 33 -1.32 11.43 13.42
CA TRP A 33 -2.42 10.60 12.89
C TRP A 33 -3.79 10.90 13.50
N VAL A 34 -3.88 11.40 14.73
CA VAL A 34 -5.16 11.77 15.38
C VAL A 34 -6.00 12.77 14.56
N PRO A 35 -5.47 13.88 14.03
CA PRO A 35 -6.27 14.78 13.19
C PRO A 35 -6.67 14.13 11.85
N VAL A 36 -5.82 13.30 11.25
CA VAL A 36 -6.11 12.61 9.98
C VAL A 36 -7.22 11.58 10.16
N VAL A 37 -7.13 10.74 11.20
CA VAL A 37 -8.15 9.74 11.53
C VAL A 37 -9.49 10.40 11.87
N ALA A 38 -9.49 11.54 12.58
CA ALA A 38 -10.71 12.28 12.87
C ALA A 38 -11.43 12.76 11.60
N VAL A 39 -10.69 13.23 10.60
CA VAL A 39 -11.26 13.65 9.30
C VAL A 39 -11.83 12.46 8.53
N VAL A 40 -11.12 11.33 8.49
CA VAL A 40 -11.57 10.11 7.81
C VAL A 40 -12.86 9.57 8.44
N VAL A 41 -12.95 9.55 9.77
CA VAL A 41 -14.17 9.13 10.49
C VAL A 41 -15.35 10.06 10.18
N VAL A 42 -15.13 11.38 10.09
CA VAL A 42 -16.19 12.33 9.71
C VAL A 42 -16.67 12.09 8.29
N VAL A 43 -15.77 11.82 7.33
CA VAL A 43 -16.14 11.51 5.95
C VAL A 43 -16.94 10.21 5.85
N ILE A 44 -16.51 9.16 6.57
CA ILE A 44 -17.24 7.88 6.62
C ILE A 44 -18.64 8.07 7.22
N VAL A 45 -18.78 8.86 8.29
CA VAL A 45 -20.07 9.17 8.91
C VAL A 45 -20.98 9.97 7.96
N LEU A 46 -20.43 10.89 7.16
CA LEU A 46 -21.20 11.63 6.17
C LEU A 46 -21.70 10.74 5.02
N ILE A 47 -20.89 9.76 4.57
CA ILE A 47 -21.30 8.79 3.55
C ILE A 47 -22.40 7.86 4.07
N TRP A 48 -22.37 7.47 5.35
CA TRP A 48 -23.46 6.70 5.95
C TRP A 48 -24.73 7.53 6.15
N ALA A 49 -24.59 8.81 6.52
CA ALA A 49 -25.73 9.71 6.73
C ALA A 49 -26.52 9.95 5.42
N VAL A 50 -25.86 10.05 4.27
CA VAL A 50 -26.54 10.20 2.98
C VAL A 50 -27.30 8.93 2.54
N ALA A 51 -26.90 7.75 3.00
CA ALA A 51 -27.53 6.48 2.64
C ALA A 51 -28.75 6.11 3.52
N THR A 52 -28.94 6.75 4.68
CA THR A 52 -30.01 6.40 5.65
C THR A 52 -31.14 7.44 5.75
N SER A 53 -31.04 8.59 5.09
CA SER A 53 -32.19 9.48 4.85
C SER A 53 -32.71 9.31 3.42
N GLY A 54 -33.70 8.42 3.24
CA GLY A 54 -34.36 8.25 1.95
C GLY A 54 -35.24 9.45 1.56
N GLY A 55 -35.16 9.86 0.28
CA GLY A 55 -36.17 10.74 -0.33
C GLY A 55 -35.76 11.46 -1.64
N SER A 56 -36.07 10.82 -2.77
CA SER A 56 -36.58 11.37 -4.05
C SER A 56 -36.04 12.68 -4.66
N SER A 57 -35.64 12.65 -5.94
CA SER A 57 -36.46 13.13 -7.07
C SER A 57 -35.62 13.43 -8.33
N SER A 58 -36.27 13.23 -9.47
CA SER A 58 -35.81 13.25 -10.86
C SER A 58 -35.84 14.65 -11.52
N LYS A 59 -35.28 14.68 -12.75
CA LYS A 59 -35.54 15.60 -13.89
C LYS A 59 -34.63 16.85 -13.94
N GLY A 60 -33.90 17.19 -15.01
CA GLY A 60 -33.73 16.67 -16.38
C GLY A 60 -33.08 17.75 -17.26
N THR A 61 -32.57 17.34 -18.44
CA THR A 61 -32.27 18.13 -19.68
C THR A 61 -31.06 19.09 -19.64
N ASP A 62 -30.25 19.31 -20.68
CA ASP A 62 -30.27 18.94 -22.10
C ASP A 62 -28.85 19.07 -22.68
N GLY A 63 -28.56 18.38 -23.78
CA GLY A 63 -27.27 18.43 -24.47
C GLY A 63 -27.10 17.41 -25.61
N THR A 64 -28.09 17.33 -26.50
CA THR A 64 -28.03 17.21 -27.98
C THR A 64 -26.60 17.20 -28.58
N GLU A 65 -26.15 16.32 -29.50
CA GLU A 65 -26.78 15.83 -30.74
C GLU A 65 -25.98 14.63 -31.34
N ALA A 66 -26.71 13.72 -32.04
CA ALA A 66 -26.35 12.99 -33.28
C ALA A 66 -25.06 12.12 -33.39
N ALA A 67 -25.01 10.97 -34.07
CA ALA A 67 -25.97 10.12 -34.78
C ALA A 67 -25.25 8.83 -35.26
N SER A 68 -26.06 7.88 -35.75
CA SER A 68 -25.74 6.75 -36.65
C SER A 68 -25.47 5.39 -35.97
N GLN A 69 -26.49 4.55 -35.78
CA GLN A 69 -26.99 3.53 -36.71
C GLN A 69 -25.92 2.52 -37.19
N THR A 70 -26.08 1.23 -36.85
CA THR A 70 -26.47 0.19 -37.83
C THR A 70 -26.81 -1.14 -37.13
N THR A 71 -27.97 -1.62 -37.55
CA THR A 71 -28.70 -2.87 -37.37
C THR A 71 -27.92 -4.17 -37.61
N GLU A 72 -28.22 -5.15 -36.74
CA GLU A 72 -28.37 -6.61 -36.91
C GLU A 72 -27.70 -7.31 -38.10
N SER A 73 -26.99 -8.42 -37.82
CA SER A 73 -27.40 -9.78 -38.23
C SER A 73 -26.21 -10.76 -38.19
N GLN A 74 -26.31 -11.79 -37.35
CA GLN A 74 -26.37 -13.21 -37.74
C GLN A 74 -25.79 -14.11 -36.65
N ALA A 75 -26.64 -15.01 -36.19
CA ALA A 75 -26.25 -16.21 -35.49
C ALA A 75 -25.51 -17.16 -36.46
N SER A 76 -24.40 -17.72 -35.99
CA SER A 76 -24.05 -19.10 -36.29
C SER A 76 -23.22 -19.65 -35.14
N GLU A 77 -23.79 -20.67 -34.53
CA GLU A 77 -23.16 -21.60 -33.62
C GLU A 77 -21.93 -22.22 -34.30
N THR A 78 -20.84 -22.43 -33.56
CA THR A 78 -20.08 -23.69 -33.49
C THR A 78 -18.73 -23.50 -32.78
N GLN A 79 -18.51 -24.34 -31.77
CA GLN A 79 -17.24 -24.75 -31.13
C GLN A 79 -16.59 -23.81 -30.11
N SER A 80 -17.04 -24.00 -28.86
CA SER A 80 -16.20 -24.37 -27.72
C SER A 80 -14.72 -24.02 -27.81
N SER A 81 -14.36 -22.90 -27.20
CA SER A 81 -13.11 -22.74 -26.48
C SER A 81 -13.45 -21.92 -25.25
N ASP A 82 -13.93 -22.60 -24.21
CA ASP A 82 -13.93 -22.09 -22.84
C ASP A 82 -12.46 -21.88 -22.44
N SER A 83 -11.90 -20.76 -22.88
CA SER A 83 -10.86 -20.07 -22.14
C SER A 83 -11.60 -19.02 -21.32
N GLN A 84 -12.35 -19.48 -20.32
CA GLN A 84 -12.70 -18.63 -19.20
C GLN A 84 -11.38 -18.08 -18.69
N THR A 85 -11.10 -16.83 -19.01
CA THR A 85 -10.06 -16.07 -18.35
C THR A 85 -10.60 -15.90 -16.94
N GLU A 86 -10.25 -16.83 -16.04
CA GLU A 86 -10.56 -16.68 -14.63
C GLU A 86 -9.96 -15.33 -14.21
N ALA A 87 -10.83 -14.37 -13.87
CA ALA A 87 -10.37 -13.10 -13.37
C ALA A 87 -9.62 -13.39 -12.06
N ALA A 88 -8.32 -13.13 -12.05
CA ALA A 88 -7.49 -13.37 -10.89
C ALA A 88 -8.10 -12.68 -9.67
N THR A 89 -8.36 -13.44 -8.62
CA THR A 89 -9.03 -12.93 -7.41
C THR A 89 -7.99 -12.57 -6.36
N LEU A 90 -8.13 -11.40 -5.74
CA LEU A 90 -7.19 -10.96 -4.70
C LEU A 90 -7.44 -11.74 -3.40
N ASN A 91 -6.49 -12.57 -3.00
CA ASN A 91 -6.51 -13.26 -1.72
C ASN A 91 -5.94 -12.37 -0.61
N THR A 92 -6.74 -12.12 0.42
CA THR A 92 -6.39 -11.27 1.57
C THR A 92 -6.19 -12.07 2.87
N GLU A 93 -6.06 -13.39 2.80
CA GLU A 93 -5.84 -14.24 3.98
C GLU A 93 -4.44 -14.04 4.56
N THR A 94 -4.34 -13.70 5.85
CA THR A 94 -3.08 -13.34 6.52
C THR A 94 -2.07 -14.48 6.65
N ASP A 95 -2.50 -15.72 6.44
CA ASP A 95 -1.59 -16.86 6.42
C ASP A 95 -0.88 -17.04 5.07
N THR A 96 -1.37 -16.37 4.02
CA THR A 96 -0.79 -16.38 2.68
C THR A 96 0.55 -15.67 2.70
N VAL A 97 1.57 -16.35 2.16
CA VAL A 97 2.93 -15.83 2.00
C VAL A 97 3.12 -15.51 0.53
N ALA A 98 3.73 -14.35 0.23
CA ALA A 98 4.07 -13.98 -1.13
C ALA A 98 5.30 -14.75 -1.63
N GLU A 99 5.21 -15.30 -2.84
CA GLU A 99 6.28 -16.06 -3.49
C GLU A 99 6.74 -15.38 -4.78
N ASN A 100 7.95 -15.71 -5.25
CA ASN A 100 8.45 -15.17 -6.51
C ASN A 100 7.55 -15.63 -7.67
N GLY A 101 7.18 -14.70 -8.56
CA GLY A 101 6.21 -14.92 -9.64
C GLY A 101 4.77 -14.59 -9.27
N ASP A 102 4.45 -14.42 -7.98
CA ASP A 102 3.11 -13.98 -7.57
C ASP A 102 2.84 -12.55 -8.04
N LYS A 103 1.59 -12.31 -8.46
CA LYS A 103 1.07 -10.95 -8.57
C LYS A 103 0.51 -10.56 -7.20
N VAL A 104 1.00 -9.48 -6.63
CA VAL A 104 0.61 -8.96 -5.31
C VAL A 104 0.00 -7.58 -5.42
N ASN A 105 -0.85 -7.22 -4.47
CA ASN A 105 -1.24 -5.83 -4.24
C ASN A 105 -0.50 -5.33 -3.00
N ILE A 106 0.23 -4.23 -3.14
CA ILE A 106 1.03 -3.64 -2.08
C ILE A 106 0.71 -2.15 -1.91
N ASP A 107 0.84 -1.66 -0.69
CA ASP A 107 1.00 -0.24 -0.42
C ASP A 107 2.44 0.03 0.01
N TYR A 108 2.99 1.16 -0.41
CA TYR A 108 4.30 1.57 0.09
C TYR A 108 4.40 3.07 0.28
N THR A 109 5.29 3.47 1.19
CA THR A 109 5.74 4.86 1.35
C THR A 109 7.25 4.90 1.46
N GLY A 110 7.88 5.64 0.55
CA GLY A 110 9.32 5.84 0.47
C GLY A 110 9.77 7.05 1.27
N TYR A 111 10.88 6.87 1.99
CA TYR A 111 11.53 7.88 2.81
C TYR A 111 13.00 8.00 2.41
N MET A 112 13.48 9.24 2.31
CA MET A 112 14.89 9.58 2.15
C MET A 112 15.27 10.49 3.31
N ASP A 113 16.35 10.16 4.03
CA ASP A 113 16.80 10.92 5.20
C ASP A 113 15.72 11.15 6.28
N GLY A 114 14.71 10.27 6.32
CA GLY A 114 13.57 10.34 7.25
C GLY A 114 12.39 11.18 6.76
N GLU A 115 12.48 11.79 5.58
CA GLU A 115 11.40 12.56 4.95
C GLU A 115 10.78 11.78 3.77
N LYS A 116 9.45 11.88 3.61
CA LYS A 116 8.75 11.26 2.48
C LYS A 116 9.13 11.99 1.19
N PHE A 117 9.56 11.25 0.16
CA PHE A 117 9.87 11.85 -1.15
C PHE A 117 8.70 11.70 -2.13
N GLU A 118 8.62 12.62 -3.09
CA GLU A 118 7.54 12.66 -4.09
C GLU A 118 7.64 11.48 -5.07
N GLY A 119 6.49 10.89 -5.41
CA GLY A 119 6.42 9.73 -6.32
C GLY A 119 6.85 8.40 -5.70
N GLY A 120 7.28 8.39 -4.43
CA GLY A 120 7.67 7.20 -3.68
C GLY A 120 6.54 6.53 -2.91
N SER A 121 5.26 6.79 -3.22
CA SER A 121 4.14 6.35 -2.40
C SER A 121 2.93 5.97 -3.22
N THR A 122 2.19 4.97 -2.77
CA THR A 122 0.86 4.59 -3.29
C THR A 122 -0.27 5.40 -2.65
N ASP A 123 0.02 6.15 -1.58
CA ASP A 123 -0.95 6.93 -0.80
C ASP A 123 -2.16 6.11 -0.30
N GLY A 124 -1.96 4.80 -0.08
CA GLY A 124 -2.99 3.89 0.38
C GLY A 124 -3.95 3.40 -0.71
N GLN A 125 -3.70 3.75 -1.98
CA GLN A 125 -4.51 3.31 -3.11
C GLN A 125 -4.22 1.87 -3.52
N GLY A 126 -3.13 1.28 -3.02
CA GLY A 126 -2.58 0.02 -3.50
C GLY A 126 -1.98 0.14 -4.90
N THR A 127 -1.02 -0.73 -5.20
CA THR A 127 -0.56 -0.97 -6.56
C THR A 127 -0.27 -2.44 -6.77
N ASP A 128 -0.50 -2.90 -7.99
CA ASP A 128 -0.23 -4.27 -8.38
C ASP A 128 1.23 -4.41 -8.81
N LEU A 129 1.89 -5.45 -8.33
CA LEU A 129 3.27 -5.78 -8.65
C LEU A 129 3.38 -7.28 -8.92
N VAL A 130 4.10 -7.66 -9.97
CA VAL A 130 4.50 -9.07 -10.18
C VAL A 130 5.91 -9.24 -9.61
N LEU A 131 6.05 -10.11 -8.62
CA LEU A 131 7.33 -10.37 -7.96
C LEU A 131 8.28 -11.11 -8.91
N GLY A 132 9.49 -10.60 -9.08
CA GLY A 132 10.49 -11.11 -10.02
C GLY A 132 10.33 -10.58 -11.45
N SER A 133 9.52 -9.54 -11.66
CA SER A 133 9.37 -8.88 -12.97
C SER A 133 10.52 -7.93 -13.29
N GLY A 134 11.22 -7.42 -12.27
CA GLY A 134 12.24 -6.39 -12.43
C GLY A 134 11.68 -5.03 -12.83
N SER A 135 10.42 -4.76 -12.49
CA SER A 135 9.75 -3.48 -12.77
C SER A 135 10.13 -2.42 -11.74
N TYR A 136 10.56 -2.85 -10.54
CA TYR A 136 10.99 -1.98 -9.45
C TYR A 136 12.52 -2.00 -9.28
N ILE A 137 13.03 -1.13 -8.40
CA ILE A 137 14.45 -1.09 -8.08
C ILE A 137 14.93 -2.42 -7.51
N ASP A 138 16.21 -2.73 -7.73
CA ASP A 138 16.81 -3.96 -7.26
C ASP A 138 16.64 -4.14 -5.74
N GLY A 139 16.33 -5.37 -5.34
CA GLY A 139 16.01 -5.72 -3.96
C GLY A 139 14.62 -5.29 -3.46
N PHE A 140 13.84 -4.50 -4.21
CA PHE A 140 12.47 -4.17 -3.80
C PHE A 140 11.57 -5.41 -3.85
N GLU A 141 11.51 -6.08 -5.00
CA GLU A 141 10.63 -7.23 -5.21
C GLU A 141 11.07 -8.42 -4.35
N ASP A 142 12.37 -8.70 -4.30
CA ASP A 142 12.95 -9.75 -3.43
C ASP A 142 12.69 -9.48 -1.95
N GLY A 143 12.63 -8.20 -1.55
CA GLY A 143 12.30 -7.80 -0.19
C GLY A 143 10.84 -8.04 0.19
N VAL A 144 9.92 -8.19 -0.78
CA VAL A 144 8.50 -8.52 -0.52
C VAL A 144 8.29 -10.03 -0.42
N VAL A 145 9.10 -10.82 -1.14
CA VAL A 145 9.02 -12.29 -1.11
C VAL A 145 9.21 -12.81 0.32
N GLY A 146 8.33 -13.72 0.75
CA GLY A 146 8.37 -14.34 2.07
C GLY A 146 7.59 -13.60 3.16
N HIS A 147 7.10 -12.38 2.89
CA HIS A 147 6.20 -11.68 3.81
C HIS A 147 4.76 -12.16 3.68
N LYS A 148 4.01 -12.01 4.78
CA LYS A 148 2.62 -12.42 4.88
C LYS A 148 1.66 -11.29 4.50
N VAL A 149 0.51 -11.65 3.96
CA VAL A 149 -0.57 -10.70 3.73
C VAL A 149 -0.99 -10.02 5.04
N GLY A 150 -1.18 -8.70 4.98
CA GLY A 150 -1.45 -7.83 6.10
C GLY A 150 -0.21 -7.39 6.89
N GLU A 151 0.99 -7.87 6.53
CA GLU A 151 2.23 -7.48 7.18
C GLU A 151 2.75 -6.14 6.65
N THR A 152 3.20 -5.27 7.56
CA THR A 152 3.94 -4.06 7.24
C THR A 152 5.40 -4.21 7.67
N PHE A 153 6.32 -3.96 6.74
CA PHE A 153 7.75 -4.14 6.93
C PHE A 153 8.54 -3.01 6.24
N ASN A 154 9.81 -2.88 6.59
CA ASN A 154 10.68 -1.83 6.05
C ASN A 154 11.78 -2.44 5.18
N LEU A 155 11.96 -1.88 3.98
CA LEU A 155 13.02 -2.23 3.04
C LEU A 155 14.01 -1.08 2.95
N ASN A 156 15.27 -1.33 3.32
CA ASN A 156 16.38 -0.40 3.15
C ASN A 156 17.05 -0.67 1.80
N LEU A 157 16.85 0.22 0.84
CA LEU A 157 17.28 0.05 -0.55
C LEU A 157 18.10 1.24 -1.00
N LYS A 158 18.85 1.05 -2.09
CA LYS A 158 19.59 2.14 -2.75
C LYS A 158 19.10 2.26 -4.18
N PHE A 159 18.74 3.47 -4.59
CA PHE A 159 18.44 3.75 -6.00
C PHE A 159 19.71 3.61 -6.86
N PRO A 160 19.60 3.08 -8.10
CA PRO A 160 20.72 3.04 -9.03
C PRO A 160 21.34 4.43 -9.25
N ASP A 161 22.66 4.49 -9.42
CA ASP A 161 23.36 5.76 -9.65
C ASP A 161 22.97 6.40 -11.01
N ASP A 162 22.43 5.61 -11.94
CA ASP A 162 21.97 6.04 -13.25
C ASP A 162 20.44 6.23 -13.35
N TYR A 163 19.70 6.24 -12.24
CA TYR A 163 18.25 6.41 -12.23
C TYR A 163 17.82 7.73 -12.90
N LYS A 164 17.12 7.62 -14.04
CA LYS A 164 16.78 8.76 -14.91
C LYS A 164 15.42 9.38 -14.62
N THR A 165 14.49 8.64 -14.02
CA THR A 165 13.12 9.12 -13.78
C THR A 165 13.09 10.27 -12.78
N ASN A 166 13.92 10.22 -11.74
CA ASN A 166 14.13 11.32 -10.81
C ASN A 166 15.61 11.37 -10.38
N THR A 167 16.34 12.37 -10.89
CA THR A 167 17.78 12.52 -10.63
C THR A 167 18.12 12.81 -9.17
N GLU A 168 17.17 13.29 -8.37
CA GLU A 168 17.39 13.56 -6.94
C GLU A 168 17.47 12.25 -6.13
N LEU A 169 16.82 11.20 -6.63
CA LEU A 169 16.84 9.87 -6.01
C LEU A 169 18.07 9.06 -6.42
N ALA A 170 18.72 9.38 -7.53
CA ALA A 170 19.83 8.60 -8.08
C ALA A 170 20.96 8.42 -7.05
N GLY A 171 21.35 7.17 -6.81
CA GLY A 171 22.41 6.81 -5.87
C GLY A 171 22.10 7.05 -4.40
N LYS A 172 20.86 7.40 -4.03
CA LYS A 172 20.47 7.65 -2.63
C LYS A 172 20.01 6.39 -1.92
N ASP A 173 20.36 6.29 -0.65
CA ASP A 173 19.80 5.32 0.29
C ASP A 173 18.40 5.77 0.71
N VAL A 174 17.45 4.86 0.65
CA VAL A 174 16.05 5.10 0.97
C VAL A 174 15.48 3.96 1.80
N THR A 175 14.40 4.26 2.52
CA THR A 175 13.63 3.25 3.24
C THR A 175 12.22 3.24 2.69
N PHE A 176 11.73 2.08 2.28
CA PHE A 176 10.32 1.88 1.93
C PHE A 176 9.62 1.16 3.07
N GLU A 177 8.62 1.79 3.65
CA GLU A 177 7.63 1.06 4.45
C GLU A 177 6.62 0.44 3.49
N VAL A 178 6.54 -0.89 3.46
CA VAL A 178 5.70 -1.65 2.53
C VAL A 178 4.68 -2.44 3.33
N THR A 179 3.43 -2.45 2.87
CA THR A 179 2.36 -3.29 3.39
C THR A 179 1.86 -4.21 2.28
N LEU A 180 1.82 -5.51 2.53
CA LEU A 180 1.29 -6.49 1.60
C LEU A 180 -0.22 -6.62 1.78
N ASN A 181 -1.02 -6.08 0.86
CA ASN A 181 -2.49 -6.10 0.97
C ASN A 181 -3.11 -7.43 0.58
N GLY A 182 -2.49 -8.12 -0.39
CA GLY A 182 -2.99 -9.41 -0.87
C GLY A 182 -2.16 -10.00 -1.99
N VAL A 183 -2.45 -11.26 -2.32
CA VAL A 183 -1.82 -12.03 -3.40
C VAL A 183 -2.90 -12.49 -4.36
N TYR A 184 -2.78 -12.20 -5.65
CA TYR A 184 -3.73 -12.67 -6.66
C TYR A 184 -3.60 -14.18 -6.88
N LYS A 185 -4.73 -14.87 -7.01
CA LYS A 185 -4.85 -16.31 -7.30
C LYS A 185 -5.57 -16.55 -8.61
#